data_AF-A0A495ADP5-F1
#
_entry.id   AF-A0A495ADP5-F1
#
_cell.length_a   1.000
_cell.length_b   1.000
_cell.length_c   1.000
_cell.angle_alpha   90.00
_cell.angle_beta   90.00
_cell.angle_gamma   90.00
#
_symmetry.space_group_name_H-M   'P 1'
#
loop_
_entity.id
_entity.type
_entity.pdbx_description
1 polymer ?
#
loop_
_entity_poly.entity_id
_entity_poly.type
_entity_poly.pdbx_seq_one_letter_code
_entity_poly.pdbx_strand_id
1 'polypeptide(L)' 'MKQLVWDTIKVFVIFSICTCLFYFGLKMMHAEYENYHKYDQPEGPSVKVFNSDEDVLEKINLFFRLGE' A
#
# COMPACT_ATOMS: atom_id res chain seq x y z
N MET A 1 38.67 -1.56 20.20
CA MET A 1 37.37 -1.52 20.92
C MET A 1 36.73 -0.13 20.90
N LYS A 2 37.37 0.94 21.39
CA LYS A 2 36.79 2.30 21.41
C LYS A 2 36.49 2.89 20.02
N GLN A 3 37.34 2.66 19.02
CA GLN A 3 37.13 3.15 17.64
C GLN A 3 35.89 2.51 16.99
N LEU A 4 35.72 1.19 17.11
CA LEU A 4 34.54 0.49 16.59
C LEU A 4 33.22 1.04 17.16
N VAL A 5 33.19 1.39 18.45
CA VAL A 5 32.00 1.98 19.07
C VAL A 5 31.70 3.36 18.48
N TRP A 6 32.74 4.19 18.26
CA TRP A 6 32.58 5.50 17.65
C TRP A 6 32.14 5.42 16.18
N ASP A 7 32.70 4.49 15.42
CA ASP A 7 32.31 4.27 14.03
C ASP A 7 30.87 3.75 13.93
N THR A 8 30.48 2.82 14.81
CA THR A 8 29.11 2.31 14.90
C THR A 8 28.11 3.41 15.23
N ILE A 9 28.43 4.28 16.20
CA ILE A 9 27.57 5.42 16.55
C ILE A 9 27.44 6.37 15.37
N LYS A 10 28.52 6.67 14.65
CA LYS A 10 28.47 7.55 13.47
C LYS A 10 27.57 6.98 12.39
N VAL A 11 27.70 5.68 12.09
CA VAL A 11 26.85 5.00 11.11
C VAL A 11 25.40 4.98 11.57
N PHE A 12 25.14 4.72 12.86
CA PHE A 12 23.79 4.72 13.43
C PHE A 12 23.11 6.09 13.31
N VAL A 13 23.84 7.18 13.58
CA VAL A 13 23.31 8.54 13.44
C VAL A 13 22.99 8.85 11.97
N ILE A 14 23.89 8.52 11.04
CA ILE A 14 23.65 8.73 9.60
C ILE A 14 22.45 7.91 9.13
N PHE A 15 22.35 6.65 9.55
CA PHE A 15 21.23 5.78 9.23
C PHE A 15 19.91 6.36 9.76
N SER A 16 19.86 6.78 11.02
CA SER A 16 18.66 7.36 11.64
C SER A 16 18.20 8.64 10.91
N ILE A 17 19.13 9.53 10.57
CA ILE A 17 18.82 10.74 9.79
C ILE A 17 18.26 10.37 8.41
N CYS A 18 18.89 9.40 7.74
CA CYS A 18 18.44 8.89 6.45
C CYS A 18 17.01 8.32 6.56
N THR A 19 16.74 7.46 7.56
CA THR A 19 15.40 6.90 7.81
C THR A 19 14.36 8.00 8.04
N CYS A 20 14.68 9.02 8.84
CA CYS A 20 13.78 10.15 9.08
C CYS A 20 13.50 10.92 7.79
N LEU A 21 14.53 11.25 7.00
CA LEU A 21 14.36 11.94 5.72
C LEU A 21 13.44 11.17 4.76
N PHE A 22 13.65 9.85 4.63
CA PHE A 22 12.79 9.01 3.81
C PHE A 22 11.36 8.93 4.35
N TYR A 23 11.18 8.78 5.67
CA TYR A 23 9.85 8.74 6.28
C TYR A 23 9.06 10.03 6.01
N PHE A 24 9.68 11.19 6.22
CA PHE A 24 9.03 12.47 5.93
C PHE A 24 8.81 12.69 4.44
N GLY A 25 9.76 12.29 3.58
CA GLY A 25 9.61 12.35 2.13
C GLY A 25 8.44 11.50 1.64
N LEU A 26 8.35 10.24 2.08
CA LEU A 26 7.23 9.35 1.75
C LEU A 26 5.91 9.88 2.32
N LYS A 27 5.91 10.40 3.55
CA LYS A 27 4.71 10.99 4.15
C LYS A 27 4.21 12.21 3.37
N MET A 28 5.12 13.06 2.89
CA MET A 28 4.78 14.19 2.03
C MET A 28 4.18 13.72 0.70
N MET A 29 4.81 12.73 0.06
CA MET A 29 4.27 12.11 -1.17
C MET A 29 2.90 11.45 -0.94
N HIS A 30 2.69 10.81 0.22
CA HIS A 30 1.41 10.21 0.59
C HIS A 30 0.30 11.23 0.85
N ALA A 31 0.63 12.40 1.42
CA ALA A 31 -0.35 13.47 1.64
C ALA A 31 -0.93 14.01 0.32
N GLU A 32 -0.15 13.96 -0.76
CA GLU A 32 -0.61 14.27 -2.13
C GLU A 32 -1.61 13.22 -2.63
N TYR A 33 -1.38 11.94 -2.32
CA TYR A 33 -2.26 10.82 -2.70
C TYR A 33 -3.60 10.81 -1.95
N GLU A 34 -3.64 11.29 -0.71
CA GLU A 34 -4.88 11.34 0.08
C GLU A 34 -5.84 12.42 -0.42
N ASN A 35 -5.34 13.48 -1.06
CA ASN A 35 -6.14 14.52 -1.71
C ASN A 35 -6.54 14.18 -3.15
N TYR A 36 -5.94 13.15 -3.76
CA TYR A 36 -6.34 12.70 -5.09
C TYR A 36 -7.69 12.02 -4.96
N HIS A 37 -8.73 12.69 -5.47
CA HIS A 37 -10.15 12.32 -5.38
C HIS A 37 -10.36 10.80 -5.41
N LYS A 38 -10.70 10.26 -4.24
CA LYS A 38 -11.28 8.94 -4.12
C LYS A 38 -12.53 8.97 -4.98
N TYR A 39 -12.46 8.34 -6.15
CA TYR A 39 -13.50 8.21 -7.17
C TYR A 39 -14.89 8.57 -6.61
N ASP A 40 -15.50 9.62 -7.14
CA ASP A 40 -16.90 9.91 -6.84
C ASP A 40 -17.68 8.60 -6.99
N GLN A 41 -18.38 8.22 -5.92
CA GLN A 41 -19.17 7.00 -5.94
C GLN A 41 -20.12 7.12 -7.13
N PRO A 42 -20.21 6.10 -8.00
CA PRO A 42 -21.01 6.21 -9.20
C PRO A 42 -22.46 6.50 -8.80
N GLU A 43 -22.94 7.70 -9.15
CA GLU A 43 -24.35 8.09 -9.02
C GLU A 43 -25.15 7.39 -10.12
N GLY A 44 -25.37 6.10 -9.94
CA GLY A 44 -26.20 5.29 -10.80
C GLY A 44 -26.64 4.06 -10.04
N PRO A 45 -27.74 3.38 -10.46
CA PRO A 45 -28.08 2.08 -9.91
C PRO A 45 -26.91 1.16 -10.26
N SER A 46 -25.97 1.03 -9.33
CA SER A 46 -24.94 0.01 -9.38
C SER A 46 -25.71 -1.29 -9.42
N VAL A 47 -25.79 -1.89 -10.62
CA VAL A 47 -26.35 -3.22 -10.76
C VAL A 47 -25.41 -4.09 -9.95
N LYS A 48 -25.84 -4.42 -8.73
CA LYS A 48 -25.12 -5.33 -7.85
C LYS A 48 -25.26 -6.70 -8.50
N VAL A 49 -24.36 -7.00 -9.45
CA VAL A 49 -24.23 -8.34 -10.07
C VAL A 49 -23.55 -9.26 -9.05
N PHE A 50 -24.16 -9.40 -7.88
CA PHE A 50 -23.76 -10.35 -6.85
C PHE A 50 -25.03 -11.02 -6.35
N ASN A 51 -25.48 -12.03 -7.10
CA ASN A 51 -26.36 -13.05 -6.55
C ASN A 51 -25.52 -13.85 -5.57
N SER A 52 -25.92 -13.85 -4.30
CA SER A 52 -25.21 -14.56 -3.23
C SER A 52 -25.54 -16.05 -3.20
N ASP A 53 -26.31 -16.53 -4.19
CA ASP A 53 -26.78 -17.91 -4.33
C ASP A 53 -25.97 -18.72 -5.35
N GLU A 54 -24.85 -18.20 -5.87
CA GLU A 54 -23.91 -19.01 -6.66
C GLU A 54 -22.82 -19.58 -5.75
N ASP A 55 -22.74 -20.91 -5.74
CA ASP A 55 -21.78 -21.70 -4.98
C ASP A 55 -20.37 -21.11 -5.14
N VAL A 56 -19.71 -20.82 -4.02
CA VAL A 56 -18.34 -20.27 -3.97
C VAL A 56 -17.33 -21.05 -4.83
N LEU A 57 -17.61 -22.33 -5.10
CA LEU A 57 -16.83 -23.20 -5.99
C LEU A 57 -16.96 -22.81 -7.48
N GLU A 58 -18.14 -22.40 -7.92
CA GLU A 58 -18.39 -21.96 -9.31
C GLU A 58 -17.63 -20.67 -9.60
N LYS A 59 -17.61 -19.75 -8.64
CA LYS A 59 -16.86 -18.49 -8.74
C LYS A 59 -15.34 -18.70 -8.81
N ILE A 60 -14.81 -19.70 -8.10
CA ILE A 60 -13.39 -20.05 -8.19
C ILE A 60 -13.09 -20.64 -9.58
N ASN A 61 -13.92 -21.56 -10.07
CA ASN A 61 -13.76 -22.14 -11.41
C ASN A 61 -13.79 -21.06 -12.51
N LEU A 62 -14.74 -20.13 -12.43
CA LEU A 62 -14.85 -19.01 -13.36
C LEU A 62 -13.58 -18.14 -13.38
N PHE A 63 -13.02 -17.82 -12.21
CA PHE A 63 -11.77 -17.06 -12.10
C PHE A 63 -10.60 -17.76 -12.81
N PHE A 64 -10.51 -19.10 -12.69
CA PHE A 64 -9.49 -19.88 -13.38
C PHE A 64 -9.70 -19.94 -14.90
N ARG A 65 -10.96 -19.92 -15.38
CA ARG A 65 -11.26 -19.91 -16.83
C ARG A 65 -11.09 -18.54 -17.48
N LEU A 66 -11.36 -17.45 -16.76
CA LEU A 66 -11.21 -16.07 -17.27
C LEU A 66 -9.79 -15.53 -17.12
N GLY A 67 -8.96 -16.19 -16.30
CA GLY A 67 -7.55 -15.86 -16.10
C GLY A 67 -6.61 -16.45 -17.15
N GLU A 68 -7.14 -17.18 -18.15
CA GLU A 68 -6.46 -17.46 -19.43
C GLU A 68 -6.81 -16.39 -20.48
#